data_AF-A0A948TML5-F1
#
_entry.id   AF-A0A948TML5-F1
#
_cell.length_a   1.000
_cell.length_b   1.000
_cell.length_c   1.000
_cell.angle_alpha   90.00
_cell.angle_beta   90.00
_cell.angle_gamma   90.00
#
_symmetry.space_group_name_H-M   'P 1'
#
loop_
_entity.id
_entity.type
_entity.pdbx_description
1 polymer ?
#
loop_
_entity_poly.entity_id
_entity_poly.type
_entity_poly.pdbx_seq_one_letter_code
_entity_poly.pdbx_strand_id
1 'polypeptide(L)' 'MKTLVFDVMLHGRLVCTLKYRYNPAFPIDVEDLSRLVISKRPTLKGKDFRIVF' A
#
# COMPACT_ATOMS: atom_id res chain seq x y z
N MET A 1 12.65 3.09 -13.61
CA MET A 1 11.48 2.90 -12.72
C MET A 1 11.78 1.72 -11.81
N LYS A 2 11.45 1.82 -10.52
CA LYS A 2 11.61 0.73 -9.56
C LYS A 2 10.23 0.23 -9.12
N THR A 3 10.19 -1.01 -8.65
CA THR A 3 8.97 -1.61 -8.11
C THR A 3 9.15 -1.79 -6.62
N LEU A 4 8.32 -1.11 -5.84
CA LEU A 4 8.16 -1.34 -4.42
C LEU A 4 7.13 -2.44 -4.24
N VAL A 5 7.48 -3.48 -3.50
CA VAL A 5 6.55 -4.51 -3.07
C VAL A 5 6.28 -4.26 -1.59
N PHE A 6 5.01 -4.26 -1.20
CA PHE A 6 4.64 -4.04 0.20
C PHE A 6 3.42 -4.88 0.55
N ASP A 7 3.33 -5.24 1.82
CA ASP A 7 2.24 -6.01 2.39
C ASP A 7 1.24 -5.11 3.09
N VAL A 8 -0.03 -5.42 2.90
CA VAL A 8 -1.14 -4.77 3.59
C VAL A 8 -1.64 -5.71 4.66
N MET A 9 -1.48 -5.31 5.91
CA MET A 9 -1.93 -6.06 7.08
C MET A 9 -3.18 -5.41 7.68
N LEU A 10 -4.11 -6.23 8.16
CA LEU A 10 -5.29 -5.79 8.90
C LEU A 10 -5.45 -6.66 10.14
N HIS A 11 -5.53 -6.05 11.32
CA HIS A 11 -5.61 -6.78 12.60
C HIS A 11 -4.51 -7.86 12.77
N GLY A 12 -3.28 -7.56 12.34
CA GLY A 12 -2.14 -8.48 12.41
C GLY A 12 -2.16 -9.63 11.40
N ARG A 13 -3.12 -9.66 10.46
CA ARG A 13 -3.20 -10.66 9.40
C ARG A 13 -2.84 -10.04 8.05
N LEU A 14 -2.10 -10.79 7.23
CA LEU A 14 -1.83 -10.41 5.85
C LEU A 14 -3.13 -10.45 5.04
N VAL A 15 -3.49 -9.32 4.43
CA VAL A 15 -4.65 -9.23 3.53
C VAL A 15 -4.21 -9.42 2.09
N CYS A 16 -3.19 -8.67 1.66
CA CYS A 16 -2.63 -8.79 0.33
C CYS A 16 -1.26 -8.11 0.21
N THR A 17 -0.46 -8.60 -0.72
CA THR A 17 0.76 -7.95 -1.19
C THR A 17 0.44 -7.12 -2.43
N LEU A 18 0.91 -5.87 -2.47
CA LEU A 18 0.75 -4.97 -3.60
C LEU A 18 2.10 -4.59 -4.19
N LYS A 19 2.09 -4.22 -5.47
CA LYS A 19 3.25 -3.72 -6.21
C LYS A 19 2.97 -2.30 -6.64
N TYR A 20 3.86 -1.38 -6.29
CA TYR A 20 3.80 0.02 -6.69
C TYR A 20 5.05 0.39 -7.48
N ARG A 21 4.83 0.80 -8.74
CA ARG A 21 5.90 1.21 -9.63
C ARG A 21 6.14 2.70 -9.43
N TYR A 22 7.33 3.06 -8.98
CA TYR A 22 7.69 4.45 -8.70
C TYR A 22 8.94 4.87 -9.47
N ASN A 23 9.12 6.19 -9.60
CA ASN A 23 10.34 6.77 -10.11
C ASN A 23 11.22 7.17 -8.90
N PRO A 24 12.44 6.62 -8.75
CA PRO A 24 13.32 6.93 -7.62
C PRO A 24 13.71 8.42 -7.48
N ALA A 25 13.58 9.19 -8.57
CA ALA A 25 13.81 10.63 -8.53
C ALA A 25 12.70 11.41 -7.79
N PHE A 26 11.57 10.76 -7.48
CA PHE A 26 10.45 11.35 -6.77
C PHE A 26 10.23 10.63 -5.42
N PRO A 27 9.96 11.36 -4.34
CA PRO A 27 9.66 10.75 -3.04
C PRO A 27 8.35 9.95 -3.12
N ILE A 28 8.30 8.82 -2.41
CA ILE A 28 7.09 8.02 -2.27
C ILE A 28 6.32 8.56 -1.08
N ASP A 29 5.08 9.01 -1.31
CA ASP A 29 4.17 9.41 -0.24
C ASP A 29 3.38 8.19 0.28
N VAL A 30 3.39 8.01 1.60
CA VAL A 30 2.63 6.96 2.29
C VAL A 30 1.13 7.19 2.12
N GLU A 31 0.68 8.44 1.99
CA GLU A 31 -0.71 8.74 1.74
C GLU A 31 -1.16 8.27 0.34
N ASP A 32 -0.30 8.43 -0.67
CA ASP A 32 -0.55 7.91 -2.02
C ASP A 32 -0.56 6.38 -2.05
N LEU A 33 0.32 5.71 -1.30
CA LEU A 33 0.26 4.26 -1.12
C LEU A 33 -1.06 3.82 -0.47
N SER A 34 -1.53 4.57 0.54
CA SER A 34 -2.79 4.29 1.23
C SER A 34 -4.00 4.48 0.30
N ARG A 35 -4.00 5.53 -0.53
CA ARG A 35 -5.01 5.75 -1.56
C ARG A 35 -5.00 4.64 -2.61
N LEU A 36 -3.82 4.16 -3.01
CA LEU A 36 -3.69 3.02 -3.91
C LEU A 36 -4.28 1.74 -3.29
N VAL A 37 -3.99 1.48 -2.02
CA VAL A 37 -4.55 0.34 -1.28
C VAL A 37 -6.08 0.41 -1.27
N ILE A 38 -6.65 1.57 -0.93
CA ILE A 38 -8.10 1.77 -0.90
C ILE A 38 -8.72 1.64 -2.30
N SER A 39 -8.04 2.15 -3.35
CA SER A 39 -8.49 2.02 -4.73
C SER A 39 -8.53 0.56 -5.19
N LYS A 40 -7.53 -0.24 -4.83
CA LYS A 40 -7.47 -1.68 -5.17
C LYS A 40 -8.35 -2.53 -4.27
N ARG A 41 -8.56 -2.12 -3.02
CA ARG A 41 -9.33 -2.81 -1.99
C ARG A 41 -10.25 -1.82 -1.28
N PRO A 42 -11.40 -1.48 -1.89
CA PRO A 42 -12.39 -0.59 -1.26
C PRO A 42 -12.87 -1.09 0.11
N THR A 43 -12.80 -2.40 0.36
CA THR A 43 -13.15 -3.06 1.63
C THR A 43 -12.22 -2.72 2.81
N LEU A 44 -11.08 -2.08 2.54
CA LEU A 44 -10.16 -1.55 3.55
C LEU A 44 -10.41 -0.08 3.87
N LYS A 45 -11.31 0.60 3.14
CA LYS A 45 -11.67 2.00 3.42
C LYS A 45 -12.27 2.11 4.82
N GLY A 46 -11.72 3.02 5.62
CA GLY A 46 -12.15 3.24 7.01
C GLY A 46 -11.68 2.18 8.00
N LYS A 47 -10.79 1.26 7.60
CA LYS A 47 -10.15 0.31 8.51
C LYS A 47 -8.74 0.75 8.84
N ASP A 48 -8.28 0.42 10.04
CA ASP A 48 -6.89 0.64 10.47
C ASP A 48 -5.98 -0.47 9.92
N PHE A 49 -5.74 -0.42 8.60
CA PHE A 49 -4.78 -1.30 7.93
C PHE A 49 -3.37 -0.69 8.00
N ARG A 50 -2.36 -1.56 8.02
CA ARG A 50 -0.94 -1.18 8.06
C ARG A 50 -0.27 -1.58 6.75
N ILE A 51 0.60 -0.72 6.26
CA ILE A 51 1.48 -0.98 5.12
C ILE A 51 2.85 -1.39 5.69
N VAL A 52 3.37 -2.54 5.27
CA VAL A 52 4.64 -3.12 5.72
C VAL A 52 5.52 -3.35 4.49
N PHE A 53 6.81 -3.00 4.57
CA PHE A 53 7.76 -3.05 3.46
C PHE A 53 8.79 -4.17 3.65
#